data_AF-A0A3B0S4E5-F1
#
_entry.id   AF-A0A3B0S4E5-F1
#
_cell.length_a   1.000
_cell.length_b   1.000
_cell.length_c   1.000
_cell.angle_alpha   90.00
_cell.angle_beta   90.00
_cell.angle_gamma   90.00
#
_symmetry.space_group_name_H-M   'P 1'
#
loop_
_entity.id
_entity.type
_entity.pdbx_description
1 polymer ?
#
loop_
_entity_poly.entity_id
_entity_poly.type
_entity_poly.pdbx_seq_one_letter_code
_entity_poly.pdbx_strand_id
1 'polypeptide(L)'
;MGLMRKTAPFIVFRMAVYFGIAAAYVLVTGTGAGIGWVVGIFGTDDFQASSAMWGGGLGFALTAGVIYFLREYILYMVKAGHIAVMVELLEGRELPGGKGQINYAQAMVKERFVQSSVLFGIDQLVKGVVRAITGLIQGIASFLPIPGLDRIMGAARAFLRVAVGLIDEIILAQIFRTRSENPWETARDSVVLYGQNAKPMLINAAWITAISYALAFVVFLLMLAPAGAVVYLIPGAWSAGSFVFAILFAWAAKVALIEPFAIACLLQAYFKVTEGQTPNPEWVAKLDSASAKFGKLAEKAASWAGGDGKKAKAPSA
;
A
#
# COMPACT_ATOMS: atom_id res chain seq x y z
N MET A 1 3.85 9.35 17.92
CA MET A 1 2.45 9.08 18.33
C MET A 1 1.46 10.21 18.00
N GLY A 2 1.87 11.49 17.99
CA GLY A 2 0.95 12.60 17.65
C GLY A 2 0.32 12.51 16.27
N LEU A 3 1.07 12.10 15.23
CA LEU A 3 0.57 12.00 13.85
C LEU A 3 -0.54 10.95 13.68
N MET A 4 -0.35 9.75 14.24
CA MET A 4 -1.35 8.68 14.20
C MET A 4 -2.65 9.09 14.89
N ARG A 5 -2.55 9.79 16.04
CA ARG A 5 -3.74 10.31 16.74
C ARG A 5 -4.47 11.37 15.91
N LYS A 6 -3.75 12.27 15.26
CA LYS A 6 -4.33 13.31 14.38
C LYS A 6 -4.97 12.73 13.11
N THR A 7 -4.55 11.54 12.68
CA THR A 7 -5.14 10.81 11.54
C THR A 7 -6.09 9.68 11.95
N ALA A 8 -6.50 9.62 13.22
CA ALA A 8 -7.41 8.60 13.73
C ALA A 8 -8.73 8.47 12.95
N PRO A 9 -9.39 9.57 12.50
CA PRO A 9 -10.58 9.45 11.64
C PRO A 9 -10.30 8.65 10.36
N PHE A 10 -9.13 8.84 9.76
CA PHE A 10 -8.72 8.11 8.56
C PHE A 10 -8.36 6.64 8.87
N ILE A 11 -7.76 6.35 10.02
CA ILE A 11 -7.52 4.97 10.48
C ILE A 11 -8.85 4.22 10.65
N VAL A 12 -9.85 4.85 11.26
CA VAL A 12 -11.19 4.24 11.40
C VAL A 12 -11.84 4.03 10.03
N PHE A 13 -11.71 5.00 9.12
CA PHE A 13 -12.20 4.83 7.75
C PHE A 13 -11.53 3.65 7.03
N ARG A 14 -10.21 3.51 7.16
CA ARG A 14 -9.47 2.34 6.67
C ARG A 14 -10.05 1.04 7.24
N MET A 15 -10.20 0.96 8.57
CA MET A 15 -10.80 -0.21 9.21
C MET A 15 -12.17 -0.55 8.63
N ALA A 16 -13.03 0.46 8.46
CA ALA A 16 -14.37 0.26 7.91
C ALA A 16 -14.33 -0.28 6.47
N VAL A 17 -13.42 0.20 5.62
CA VAL A 17 -13.24 -0.30 4.25
C VAL A 17 -12.76 -1.76 4.24
N TYR A 18 -11.70 -2.07 5.00
CA TYR A 18 -11.15 -3.43 5.05
C TYR A 18 -12.13 -4.44 5.67
N PHE A 19 -12.79 -4.03 6.76
CA PHE A 19 -13.84 -4.84 7.38
C PHE A 19 -15.06 -4.97 6.47
N GLY A 20 -15.43 -3.93 5.73
CA GLY A 20 -16.52 -4.00 4.75
C GLY A 20 -16.26 -5.02 3.64
N ILE A 21 -15.03 -5.05 3.11
CA ILE A 21 -14.60 -6.07 2.13
C ILE A 21 -14.71 -7.48 2.74
N ALA A 22 -14.21 -7.65 3.95
CA ALA A 22 -14.26 -8.92 4.68
C ALA A 22 -15.70 -9.39 4.96
N ALA A 23 -16.55 -8.48 5.44
CA ALA A 23 -17.95 -8.73 5.71
C ALA A 23 -18.71 -9.09 4.42
N ALA A 24 -18.40 -8.44 3.29
CA ALA A 24 -18.99 -8.80 2.00
C ALA A 24 -18.68 -10.25 1.60
N TYR A 25 -17.44 -10.71 1.78
CA TYR A 25 -17.10 -12.13 1.55
C TYR A 25 -17.92 -13.06 2.42
N VAL A 26 -18.02 -12.79 3.73
CA VAL A 26 -18.76 -13.65 4.67
C VAL A 26 -20.25 -13.66 4.34
N LEU A 27 -20.85 -12.48 4.16
CA LEU A 27 -22.29 -12.34 3.93
C LEU A 27 -22.71 -12.96 2.61
N VAL A 28 -22.04 -12.64 1.50
CA VAL A 28 -22.47 -13.14 0.18
C VAL A 28 -22.21 -14.65 0.05
N THR A 29 -21.09 -15.15 0.59
CA THR A 29 -20.81 -16.59 0.63
C THR A 29 -21.83 -17.32 1.50
N GLY A 30 -22.13 -16.79 2.69
CA GLY A 30 -23.10 -17.36 3.62
C GLY A 30 -24.53 -17.35 3.05
N THR A 31 -24.95 -16.24 2.45
CA THR A 31 -26.24 -16.12 1.76
C THR A 31 -26.32 -17.08 0.57
N GLY A 32 -25.26 -17.18 -0.23
CA GLY A 32 -25.17 -18.14 -1.33
C GLY A 32 -25.33 -19.58 -0.86
N ALA A 33 -24.64 -19.95 0.23
CA ALA A 33 -24.77 -21.27 0.83
C ALA A 33 -26.18 -21.53 1.39
N GLY A 34 -26.79 -20.52 2.03
CA GLY A 34 -28.17 -20.60 2.51
C GLY A 34 -29.18 -20.79 1.39
N ILE A 35 -29.05 -20.05 0.27
CA ILE A 35 -29.89 -20.24 -0.92
C ILE A 35 -29.72 -21.66 -1.47
N GLY A 36 -28.47 -22.12 -1.61
CA GLY A 36 -28.17 -23.48 -2.05
C GLY A 36 -28.77 -24.55 -1.14
N TRP A 37 -28.72 -24.36 0.18
CA TRP A 37 -29.33 -25.25 1.16
C TRP A 37 -30.86 -25.31 1.01
N VAL A 38 -31.51 -24.15 0.81
CA VAL A 38 -32.97 -24.07 0.60
C VAL A 38 -33.37 -24.78 -0.70
N VAL A 39 -32.63 -24.59 -1.79
CA VAL A 39 -32.85 -25.32 -3.06
C VAL A 39 -32.68 -26.83 -2.86
N GLY A 40 -31.72 -27.21 -2.02
CA GLY A 40 -31.41 -28.60 -1.69
C GLY A 40 -32.46 -29.34 -0.86
N ILE A 41 -33.43 -28.66 -0.24
CA ILE A 41 -34.47 -29.29 0.61
C ILE A 41 -35.28 -30.35 -0.16
N PHE A 42 -35.39 -30.22 -1.47
CA PHE A 42 -36.14 -31.15 -2.31
C PHE A 42 -35.37 -32.41 -2.73
N GLY A 43 -34.12 -32.58 -2.27
CA GLY A 43 -33.27 -33.73 -2.62
C GLY A 43 -32.84 -34.58 -1.42
N THR A 44 -31.84 -35.44 -1.62
CA THR A 44 -31.20 -36.23 -0.55
C THR A 44 -30.27 -35.36 0.30
N ASP A 45 -29.86 -35.85 1.47
CA ASP A 45 -28.91 -35.14 2.34
C ASP A 45 -27.60 -34.77 1.60
N ASP A 46 -27.09 -35.69 0.79
CA ASP A 46 -25.91 -35.44 -0.07
C ASP A 46 -26.17 -34.35 -1.12
N PHE A 47 -27.36 -34.34 -1.71
CA PHE A 47 -27.75 -33.30 -2.67
C PHE A 47 -27.91 -31.94 -1.98
N GLN A 48 -28.46 -31.91 -0.76
CA GLN A 48 -28.62 -30.69 0.01
C GLN A 48 -27.27 -30.10 0.42
N ALA A 49 -26.36 -30.94 0.92
CA ALA A 49 -25.00 -30.54 1.25
C ALA A 49 -24.24 -30.03 0.02
N SER A 50 -24.35 -30.73 -1.11
CA SER A 50 -23.74 -30.33 -2.38
C SER A 50 -24.32 -28.99 -2.89
N SER A 51 -25.64 -28.82 -2.83
CA SER A 51 -26.32 -27.59 -3.27
C SER A 51 -25.90 -26.39 -2.42
N ALA A 52 -25.82 -26.55 -1.09
CA ALA A 52 -25.30 -25.52 -0.19
C ALA A 52 -23.83 -25.18 -0.50
N MET A 53 -22.99 -26.19 -0.75
CA MET A 53 -21.59 -25.99 -1.11
C MET A 53 -21.44 -25.21 -2.42
N TRP A 54 -22.19 -25.57 -3.47
CA TRP A 54 -22.17 -24.86 -4.75
C TRP A 54 -22.74 -23.44 -4.65
N GLY A 55 -23.82 -23.24 -3.89
CA GLY A 55 -24.36 -21.91 -3.61
C GLY A 55 -23.34 -21.01 -2.92
N GLY A 56 -22.65 -21.54 -1.89
CA GLY A 56 -21.57 -20.83 -1.21
C GLY A 56 -20.38 -20.55 -2.13
N GLY A 57 -19.95 -21.55 -2.91
CA GLY A 57 -18.86 -21.42 -3.87
C GLY A 57 -19.12 -20.36 -4.94
N LEU A 58 -20.34 -20.30 -5.47
CA LEU A 58 -20.76 -19.27 -6.43
C LEU A 58 -20.80 -17.87 -5.77
N GLY A 59 -21.37 -17.76 -4.57
CA GLY A 59 -21.37 -16.50 -3.81
C GLY A 59 -19.95 -15.99 -3.54
N PHE A 60 -19.04 -16.88 -3.16
CA PHE A 60 -17.62 -16.58 -2.99
C PHE A 60 -16.97 -16.14 -4.31
N ALA A 61 -17.17 -16.89 -5.40
CA ALA A 61 -16.56 -16.60 -6.70
C ALA A 61 -17.01 -15.24 -7.27
N LEU A 62 -18.30 -14.93 -7.17
CA LEU A 62 -18.86 -13.63 -7.57
C LEU A 62 -18.25 -12.50 -6.76
N THR A 63 -18.21 -12.65 -5.44
CA THR A 63 -17.65 -11.65 -4.53
C THR A 63 -16.16 -11.45 -4.78
N ALA A 64 -15.42 -12.54 -4.99
CA ALA A 64 -14.01 -12.50 -5.35
C ALA A 64 -13.79 -11.78 -6.68
N GLY A 65 -14.62 -12.03 -7.69
CA GLY A 65 -14.58 -11.33 -8.97
C GLY A 65 -14.78 -9.81 -8.81
N VAL A 66 -15.86 -9.40 -8.13
CA VAL A 66 -16.16 -7.97 -7.91
C VAL A 66 -15.06 -7.28 -7.10
N ILE A 67 -14.63 -7.89 -5.98
CA ILE A 67 -13.57 -7.33 -5.13
C ILE A 67 -12.24 -7.31 -5.88
N TYR A 68 -11.95 -8.28 -6.73
CA TYR A 68 -10.73 -8.27 -7.55
C TYR A 68 -10.63 -7.01 -8.42
N PHE A 69 -11.72 -6.58 -9.05
CA PHE A 69 -11.75 -5.35 -9.85
C PHE A 69 -11.74 -4.08 -9.00
N LEU A 70 -12.47 -4.06 -7.88
CA LEU A 70 -12.61 -2.86 -7.05
C LEU A 70 -11.43 -2.63 -6.09
N ARG A 71 -10.74 -3.69 -5.65
CA ARG A 71 -9.72 -3.60 -4.60
C ARG A 71 -8.59 -2.65 -4.97
N GLU A 72 -8.12 -2.68 -6.22
CA GLU A 72 -6.95 -1.89 -6.59
C GLU A 72 -7.26 -0.40 -6.47
N TYR A 73 -8.40 0.02 -7.01
CA TYR A 73 -8.86 1.40 -6.91
C TYR A 73 -9.18 1.81 -5.47
N ILE A 74 -9.98 1.03 -4.74
CA ILE A 74 -10.42 1.38 -3.39
C ILE A 74 -9.22 1.45 -2.43
N LEU A 75 -8.38 0.41 -2.41
CA LEU A 75 -7.25 0.35 -1.50
C LEU A 75 -6.20 1.41 -1.84
N TYR A 76 -6.00 1.69 -3.14
CA TYR A 76 -5.15 2.79 -3.56
C TYR A 76 -5.68 4.14 -3.07
N MET A 77 -6.97 4.44 -3.32
CA MET A 77 -7.59 5.71 -2.93
C MET A 77 -7.48 5.96 -1.42
N VAL A 78 -7.74 4.91 -0.64
CA VAL A 78 -7.63 4.93 0.82
C VAL A 78 -6.18 5.14 1.26
N LYS A 79 -5.22 4.42 0.68
CA LYS A 79 -3.79 4.59 1.01
C LYS A 79 -3.26 5.96 0.63
N ALA A 80 -3.55 6.43 -0.59
CA ALA A 80 -3.16 7.74 -1.08
C ALA A 80 -3.76 8.86 -0.24
N GLY A 81 -5.05 8.77 0.10
CA GLY A 81 -5.73 9.75 0.95
C GLY A 81 -5.09 9.83 2.33
N HIS A 82 -4.72 8.70 2.94
CA HIS A 82 -4.06 8.72 4.24
C HIS A 82 -2.67 9.35 4.16
N ILE A 83 -1.88 9.01 3.13
CA ILE A 83 -0.57 9.63 2.89
C ILE A 83 -0.72 11.15 2.73
N ALA A 84 -1.71 11.60 1.95
CA ALA A 84 -1.97 13.01 1.75
C ALA A 84 -2.24 13.74 3.09
N VAL A 85 -3.12 13.17 3.92
CA VAL A 85 -3.41 13.68 5.28
C VAL A 85 -2.15 13.70 6.16
N MET A 86 -1.33 12.64 6.12
CA MET A 86 -0.07 12.60 6.86
C MET A 86 0.88 13.71 6.43
N VAL A 87 1.00 13.95 5.12
CA VAL A 87 1.85 15.01 4.56
C VAL A 87 1.39 16.39 5.02
N GLU A 88 0.10 16.70 4.95
CA GLU A 88 -0.43 17.99 5.43
C GLU A 88 -0.07 18.24 6.89
N LEU A 89 -0.24 17.23 7.75
CA LEU A 89 0.06 17.34 9.17
C LEU A 89 1.55 17.42 9.46
N LEU A 90 2.39 16.75 8.65
CA LEU A 90 3.85 16.83 8.76
C LEU A 90 4.37 18.21 8.32
N GLU A 91 3.68 18.85 7.39
CA GLU A 91 3.95 20.21 6.93
C GLU A 91 3.31 21.28 7.84
N GLY A 92 2.72 20.87 8.97
CA GLY A 92 2.11 21.79 9.94
C GLY A 92 0.79 22.42 9.49
N ARG A 93 0.18 21.94 8.40
CA ARG A 93 -1.11 22.44 7.90
C ARG A 93 -2.28 21.95 8.73
N GLU A 94 -3.32 22.76 8.82
CA GLU A 94 -4.56 22.41 9.50
C GLU A 94 -5.43 21.51 8.62
N LEU A 95 -6.12 20.56 9.26
CA LEU A 95 -7.04 19.66 8.58
C LEU A 95 -8.42 19.72 9.22
N PRO A 96 -9.50 19.60 8.43
CA PRO A 96 -10.84 19.44 8.97
C PRO A 96 -10.92 18.22 9.90
N GLY A 97 -11.61 18.37 11.03
CA GLY A 97 -11.80 17.29 11.99
C GLY A 97 -12.78 16.21 11.51
N GLY A 98 -12.70 15.02 12.12
CA GLY A 98 -13.68 13.93 11.93
C GLY A 98 -13.82 13.49 10.47
N LYS A 99 -15.06 13.37 9.99
CA LYS A 99 -15.37 12.97 8.60
C LYS A 99 -14.86 13.96 7.55
N GLY A 100 -14.69 15.24 7.90
CA GLY A 100 -14.16 16.27 7.00
C GLY A 100 -12.75 15.96 6.50
N GLN A 101 -11.93 15.29 7.34
CA GLN A 101 -10.59 14.83 6.98
C GLN A 101 -10.59 13.89 5.77
N ILE A 102 -11.60 13.01 5.68
CA ILE A 102 -11.73 12.02 4.60
C ILE A 102 -12.10 12.71 3.30
N ASN A 103 -13.07 13.63 3.34
CA ASN A 103 -13.49 14.38 2.15
C ASN A 103 -12.36 15.25 1.62
N TYR A 104 -11.62 15.91 2.51
CA TYR A 104 -10.44 16.70 2.15
C TYR A 104 -9.36 15.83 1.47
N ALA A 105 -9.07 14.66 2.05
CA ALA A 105 -8.13 13.71 1.46
C ALA A 105 -8.57 13.23 0.07
N GLN A 106 -9.86 12.88 -0.09
CA GLN A 106 -10.41 12.47 -1.37
C GLN A 106 -10.32 13.57 -2.42
N ALA A 107 -10.56 14.84 -2.03
CA ALA A 107 -10.40 15.98 -2.92
C ALA A 107 -8.95 16.11 -3.39
N MET A 108 -7.97 16.03 -2.48
CA MET A 108 -6.54 16.08 -2.85
C MET A 108 -6.14 14.94 -3.78
N VAL A 109 -6.57 13.71 -3.51
CA VAL A 109 -6.26 12.56 -4.37
C VAL A 109 -6.90 12.75 -5.74
N LYS A 110 -8.16 13.19 -5.79
CA LYS A 110 -8.84 13.46 -7.07
C LYS A 110 -8.11 14.54 -7.85
N GLU A 111 -7.88 15.72 -7.26
CA GLU A 111 -7.23 16.86 -7.91
C GLU A 111 -5.89 16.49 -8.56
N ARG A 112 -5.09 15.66 -7.88
CA ARG A 112 -3.73 15.32 -8.33
C ARG A 112 -3.66 14.08 -9.21
N PHE A 113 -4.68 13.22 -9.19
CA PHE A 113 -4.61 11.89 -9.80
C PHE A 113 -5.83 11.49 -10.63
N VAL A 114 -6.62 12.47 -11.14
CA VAL A 114 -7.78 12.21 -12.04
C VAL A 114 -7.41 11.27 -13.19
N GLN A 115 -6.15 11.24 -13.63
CA GLN A 115 -5.61 10.28 -14.59
C GLN A 115 -4.77 9.22 -13.87
N SER A 116 -5.40 8.17 -13.36
CA SER A 116 -4.74 7.05 -12.65
C SER A 116 -3.59 6.38 -13.42
N SER A 117 -3.52 6.59 -14.74
CA SER A 117 -2.47 6.09 -15.63
C SER A 117 -1.07 6.63 -15.31
N VAL A 118 -0.94 7.86 -14.79
CA VAL A 118 0.37 8.47 -14.50
C VAL A 118 1.06 7.74 -13.36
N LEU A 119 0.40 7.59 -12.22
CA LEU A 119 0.94 6.91 -11.05
C LEU A 119 1.23 5.44 -11.31
N PHE A 120 0.36 4.75 -12.05
CA PHE A 120 0.61 3.38 -12.45
C PHE A 120 1.88 3.30 -13.30
N GLY A 121 2.06 4.23 -14.25
CA GLY A 121 3.29 4.27 -15.05
C GLY A 121 4.52 4.62 -14.21
N ILE A 122 4.41 5.49 -13.21
CA ILE A 122 5.50 5.79 -12.25
C ILE A 122 5.87 4.52 -11.49
N ASP A 123 4.88 3.87 -10.87
CA ASP A 123 5.03 2.62 -10.11
C ASP A 123 5.76 1.54 -10.92
N GLN A 124 5.35 1.32 -12.17
CA GLN A 124 5.99 0.33 -13.05
C GLN A 124 7.44 0.71 -13.40
N LEU A 125 7.72 1.99 -13.64
CA LEU A 125 9.07 2.44 -13.94
C LEU A 125 9.97 2.30 -12.70
N VAL A 126 9.51 2.75 -11.52
CA VAL A 126 10.24 2.69 -10.25
C VAL A 126 10.52 1.24 -9.83
N LYS A 127 9.52 0.34 -9.93
CA LYS A 127 9.73 -1.11 -9.77
C LYS A 127 10.79 -1.63 -10.73
N GLY A 128 10.79 -1.13 -11.98
CA GLY A 128 11.81 -1.43 -12.97
C GLY A 128 13.20 -0.94 -12.56
N VAL A 129 13.32 0.27 -12.00
CA VAL A 129 14.58 0.82 -11.48
C VAL A 129 15.14 -0.06 -10.38
N VAL A 130 14.34 -0.39 -9.38
CA VAL A 130 14.81 -1.20 -8.24
C VAL A 130 15.18 -2.62 -8.68
N ARG A 131 14.43 -3.23 -9.60
CA ARG A 131 14.78 -4.55 -10.17
C ARG A 131 16.11 -4.51 -10.93
N ALA A 132 16.34 -3.47 -11.73
CA ALA A 132 17.59 -3.31 -12.47
C ALA A 132 18.80 -3.19 -11.52
N ILE A 133 18.69 -2.35 -10.49
CA ILE A 133 19.74 -2.21 -9.46
C ILE A 133 19.97 -3.55 -8.74
N THR A 134 18.90 -4.26 -8.38
CA THR A 134 19.01 -5.57 -7.73
C THR A 134 19.73 -6.57 -8.62
N GLY A 135 19.40 -6.61 -9.91
CA GLY A 135 20.04 -7.48 -10.90
C GLY A 135 21.52 -7.14 -11.10
N LEU A 136 21.89 -5.86 -11.13
CA LEU A 136 23.27 -5.42 -11.25
C LEU A 136 24.12 -5.89 -10.06
N ILE A 137 23.62 -5.70 -8.83
CA ILE A 137 24.32 -6.15 -7.62
C ILE A 137 24.46 -7.69 -7.62
N GLN A 138 23.43 -8.41 -8.08
CA GLN A 138 23.50 -9.87 -8.23
C GLN A 138 24.54 -10.31 -9.26
N GLY A 139 24.59 -9.64 -10.41
CA GLY A 139 25.57 -9.91 -11.44
C GLY A 139 26.99 -9.75 -10.88
N ILE A 140 27.29 -8.61 -10.26
CA ILE A 140 28.61 -8.36 -9.64
C ILE A 140 28.94 -9.42 -8.58
N ALA A 141 27.99 -9.74 -7.70
CA ALA A 141 28.20 -10.72 -6.63
C ALA A 141 28.49 -12.13 -7.17
N SER A 142 27.90 -12.51 -8.32
CA SER A 142 28.12 -13.83 -8.92
C SER A 142 29.54 -14.05 -9.46
N PHE A 143 30.28 -12.97 -9.76
CA PHE A 143 31.67 -13.02 -10.20
C PHE A 143 32.68 -13.04 -9.04
N LEU A 144 32.23 -12.85 -7.80
CA LEU A 144 33.09 -12.78 -6.62
C LEU A 144 32.95 -14.06 -5.79
N PRO A 145 33.91 -15.02 -5.86
CA PRO A 145 33.88 -16.24 -5.06
C PRO A 145 34.29 -15.96 -3.61
N ILE A 146 33.43 -15.25 -2.87
CA ILE A 146 33.65 -14.88 -1.47
C ILE A 146 32.76 -15.75 -0.57
N PRO A 147 33.33 -16.59 0.31
CA PRO A 147 32.57 -17.36 1.29
C PRO A 147 31.69 -16.44 2.16
N GLY A 148 30.38 -16.74 2.24
CA GLY A 148 29.43 -15.95 3.04
C GLY A 148 28.78 -14.75 2.33
N LEU A 149 29.19 -14.43 1.10
CA LEU A 149 28.58 -13.38 0.28
C LEU A 149 27.08 -13.61 0.06
N ASP A 150 26.65 -14.87 -0.02
CA ASP A 150 25.24 -15.25 -0.20
C ASP A 150 24.32 -14.72 0.92
N ARG A 151 24.80 -14.68 2.16
CA ARG A 151 24.03 -14.16 3.31
C ARG A 151 23.88 -12.65 3.22
N ILE A 152 24.95 -11.94 2.88
CA ILE A 152 24.95 -10.49 2.67
C ILE A 152 24.04 -10.14 1.49
N MET A 153 24.11 -10.90 0.40
CA MET A 153 23.24 -10.77 -0.76
C MET A 153 21.79 -11.12 -0.44
N GLY A 154 21.53 -12.06 0.47
CA GLY A 154 20.20 -12.33 1.02
C GLY A 154 19.62 -11.10 1.72
N ALA A 155 20.40 -10.46 2.60
CA ALA A 155 20.00 -9.24 3.28
C ALA A 155 19.80 -8.07 2.31
N ALA A 156 20.69 -7.88 1.34
CA ALA A 156 20.55 -6.86 0.30
C ALA A 156 19.28 -7.07 -0.55
N ARG A 157 18.97 -8.31 -0.91
CA ARG A 157 17.73 -8.66 -1.64
C ARG A 157 16.47 -8.39 -0.82
N ALA A 158 16.48 -8.78 0.46
CA ALA A 158 15.37 -8.51 1.37
C ALA A 158 15.16 -7.00 1.51
N PHE A 159 16.24 -6.24 1.69
CA PHE A 159 16.18 -4.79 1.72
C PHE A 159 15.62 -4.20 0.44
N LEU A 160 16.15 -4.54 -0.73
CA LEU A 160 15.70 -3.96 -2.00
C LEU A 160 14.23 -4.27 -2.28
N ARG A 161 13.74 -5.43 -1.84
CA ARG A 161 12.32 -5.79 -1.92
C ARG A 161 11.44 -4.89 -1.04
N VAL A 162 11.89 -4.61 0.20
CA VAL A 162 11.23 -3.64 1.09
C VAL A 162 11.32 -2.23 0.48
N ALA A 163 12.48 -1.92 -0.11
CA ALA A 163 12.82 -0.81 -0.99
C ALA A 163 11.66 -0.32 -1.85
N VAL A 164 11.18 -1.26 -2.68
CA VAL A 164 10.13 -1.05 -3.68
C VAL A 164 8.82 -0.57 -3.05
N GLY A 165 8.40 -1.15 -1.92
CA GLY A 165 7.16 -0.71 -1.29
C GLY A 165 7.30 0.73 -0.81
N LEU A 166 8.33 0.97 0.00
CA LEU A 166 8.56 2.25 0.67
C LEU A 166 8.72 3.42 -0.29
N ILE A 167 9.40 3.22 -1.42
CA ILE A 167 9.67 4.29 -2.39
C ILE A 167 8.39 4.76 -3.07
N ASP A 168 7.42 3.88 -3.32
CA ASP A 168 6.14 4.24 -3.94
C ASP A 168 5.34 5.19 -3.03
N GLU A 169 5.34 4.93 -1.71
CA GLU A 169 4.69 5.83 -0.74
C GLU A 169 5.42 7.17 -0.58
N ILE A 170 6.75 7.16 -0.65
CA ILE A 170 7.56 8.38 -0.59
C ILE A 170 7.29 9.27 -1.81
N ILE A 171 7.27 8.68 -3.02
CA ILE A 171 6.97 9.42 -4.25
C ILE A 171 5.59 10.06 -4.16
N LEU A 172 4.60 9.27 -3.73
CA LEU A 172 3.23 9.76 -3.56
C LEU A 172 3.18 10.90 -2.54
N ALA A 173 3.88 10.75 -1.41
CA ALA A 173 3.98 11.78 -0.40
C ALA A 173 4.65 13.05 -0.92
N GLN A 174 5.72 12.94 -1.72
CA GLN A 174 6.39 14.08 -2.33
C GLN A 174 5.50 14.80 -3.34
N ILE A 175 4.75 14.07 -4.18
CA ILE A 175 3.78 14.67 -5.10
C ILE A 175 2.76 15.52 -4.33
N PHE A 176 2.24 15.01 -3.21
CA PHE A 176 1.35 15.79 -2.34
C PHE A 176 2.05 16.96 -1.66
N ARG A 177 3.27 16.75 -1.16
CA ARG A 177 4.03 17.73 -0.38
C ARG A 177 4.37 18.95 -1.22
N THR A 178 4.90 18.74 -2.42
CA THR A 178 5.33 19.81 -3.33
C THR A 178 4.20 20.33 -4.22
N ARG A 179 2.99 19.78 -4.09
CA ARG A 179 1.86 20.07 -5.00
C ARG A 179 2.28 19.94 -6.47
N SER A 180 3.01 18.87 -6.76
CA SER A 180 3.72 18.68 -8.03
C SER A 180 2.82 18.87 -9.25
N GLU A 181 3.28 19.70 -10.18
CA GLU A 181 2.71 19.82 -11.53
C GLU A 181 3.26 18.75 -12.47
N ASN A 182 4.48 18.25 -12.20
CA ASN A 182 5.15 17.21 -12.98
C ASN A 182 5.44 15.98 -12.10
N PRO A 183 4.50 15.02 -12.00
CA PRO A 183 4.66 13.83 -11.17
C PRO A 183 5.86 12.96 -11.57
N TRP A 184 6.25 12.97 -12.85
CA TRP A 184 7.39 12.19 -13.35
C TRP A 184 8.73 12.73 -12.84
N GLU A 185 8.87 14.06 -12.83
CA GLU A 185 10.04 14.75 -12.28
C GLU A 185 10.14 14.52 -10.78
N THR A 186 9.04 14.71 -10.05
CA THR A 186 8.99 14.44 -8.60
C THR A 186 9.32 12.99 -8.28
N ALA A 187 8.85 12.03 -9.08
CA ALA A 187 9.20 10.62 -8.91
C ALA A 187 10.69 10.35 -9.15
N ARG A 188 11.24 10.88 -10.25
CA ARG A 188 12.67 10.79 -10.58
C ARG A 188 13.51 11.32 -9.42
N ASP A 189 13.23 12.53 -8.97
CA ASP A 189 14.00 13.20 -7.92
C ASP A 189 13.88 12.48 -6.58
N SER A 190 12.67 11.99 -6.25
CA SER A 190 12.44 11.18 -5.05
C SER A 190 13.27 9.89 -5.07
N VAL A 191 13.42 9.25 -6.22
CA VAL A 191 14.26 8.04 -6.40
C VAL A 191 15.73 8.38 -6.18
N VAL A 192 16.22 9.51 -6.69
CA VAL A 192 17.60 9.95 -6.46
C VAL A 192 17.83 10.27 -4.98
N LEU A 193 16.94 11.05 -4.36
CA LEU A 193 17.02 11.42 -2.96
C LEU A 193 16.98 10.18 -2.04
N TYR A 194 16.20 9.16 -2.40
CA TYR A 194 16.19 7.89 -1.68
C TYR A 194 17.51 7.13 -1.84
N GLY A 195 18.01 7.02 -3.08
CA GLY A 195 19.25 6.33 -3.41
C GLY A 195 20.47 6.96 -2.72
N GLN A 196 20.61 8.28 -2.80
CA GLN A 196 21.72 9.00 -2.19
C GLN A 196 21.72 8.92 -0.65
N ASN A 197 20.55 8.65 -0.06
CA ASN A 197 20.36 8.45 1.37
C ASN A 197 20.09 6.97 1.74
N ALA A 198 20.54 6.01 0.93
CA ALA A 198 20.22 4.60 1.13
C ALA A 198 20.59 4.07 2.52
N LYS A 199 21.74 4.47 3.08
CA LYS A 199 22.21 4.01 4.41
C LYS A 199 21.30 4.47 5.56
N PRO A 200 21.01 5.77 5.76
CA PRO A 200 20.07 6.17 6.80
C PRO A 200 18.65 5.63 6.54
N MET A 201 18.23 5.51 5.28
CA MET A 201 16.93 4.91 4.96
C MET A 201 16.85 3.42 5.33
N LEU A 202 17.93 2.67 5.08
CA LEU A 202 18.11 1.27 5.49
C LEU A 202 17.93 1.08 6.99
N ILE A 203 18.65 1.88 7.77
CA ILE A 203 18.63 1.80 9.24
C ILE A 203 17.23 2.11 9.75
N ASN A 204 16.59 3.16 9.23
CA ASN A 204 15.20 3.48 9.57
C ASN A 204 14.25 2.35 9.20
N ALA A 205 14.36 1.77 8.00
CA ALA A 205 13.52 0.66 7.57
C ALA A 205 13.67 -0.58 8.47
N ALA A 206 14.89 -0.89 8.92
CA ALA A 206 15.14 -1.98 9.86
C ALA A 206 14.42 -1.75 11.20
N TRP A 207 14.53 -0.54 11.76
CA TRP A 207 13.82 -0.17 12.99
C TRP A 207 12.30 -0.17 12.81
N ILE A 208 11.79 0.42 11.72
CA ILE A 208 10.37 0.42 11.39
C ILE A 208 9.85 -1.02 11.31
N THR A 209 10.61 -1.92 10.68
CA THR A 209 10.25 -3.34 10.58
C THR A 209 10.21 -4.01 11.96
N ALA A 210 11.25 -3.82 12.78
CA ALA A 210 11.31 -4.40 14.12
C ALA A 210 10.16 -3.91 15.01
N ILE A 211 9.89 -2.60 15.01
CA ILE A 211 8.78 -2.00 15.77
C ILE A 211 7.44 -2.48 15.22
N SER A 212 7.29 -2.63 13.90
CA SER A 212 6.07 -3.14 13.29
C SER A 212 5.78 -4.58 13.70
N TYR A 213 6.81 -5.43 13.84
CA TYR A 213 6.65 -6.79 14.38
C TYR A 213 6.27 -6.78 15.87
N ALA A 214 6.92 -5.93 16.67
CA ALA A 214 6.56 -5.78 18.07
C ALA A 214 5.11 -5.31 18.24
N LEU A 215 4.69 -4.32 17.44
CA LEU A 215 3.31 -3.84 17.42
C LEU A 215 2.34 -4.92 16.94
N ALA A 216 2.70 -5.70 15.92
CA ALA A 216 1.91 -6.85 15.46
C ALA A 216 1.71 -7.87 16.58
N PHE A 217 2.75 -8.15 17.35
CA PHE A 217 2.68 -9.06 18.49
C PHE A 217 1.78 -8.51 19.59
N VAL A 218 1.92 -7.24 19.97
CA VAL A 218 1.05 -6.58 20.95
C VAL A 218 -0.41 -6.61 20.50
N VAL A 219 -0.67 -6.23 19.25
CA VAL A 219 -2.01 -6.26 18.66
C VAL A 219 -2.56 -7.69 18.67
N PHE A 220 -1.76 -8.69 18.29
CA PHE A 220 -2.16 -10.10 18.37
C PHE A 220 -2.60 -10.49 19.79
N LEU A 221 -1.81 -10.15 20.82
CA LEU A 221 -2.15 -10.41 22.23
C LEU A 221 -3.45 -9.70 22.65
N LEU A 222 -3.60 -8.43 22.30
CA LEU A 222 -4.81 -7.66 22.61
C LEU A 222 -6.06 -8.25 21.94
N MET A 223 -5.89 -8.84 20.75
CA MET A 223 -7.00 -9.46 20.02
C MET A 223 -7.32 -10.89 20.45
N LEU A 224 -6.51 -11.52 21.32
CA LEU A 224 -6.83 -12.86 21.86
C LEU A 224 -8.13 -12.86 22.68
N ALA A 225 -8.36 -11.84 23.51
CA ALA A 225 -9.56 -11.78 24.35
C ALA A 225 -10.86 -11.59 23.54
N PRO A 226 -10.97 -10.63 22.60
CA PRO A 226 -12.12 -10.53 21.69
C PRO A 226 -12.34 -11.81 20.87
N ALA A 227 -11.26 -12.42 20.35
CA ALA A 227 -11.36 -13.67 19.60
C ALA A 227 -11.88 -14.81 20.48
N GLY A 228 -11.37 -14.95 21.71
CA GLY A 228 -11.84 -15.94 22.68
C GLY A 228 -13.29 -15.75 23.09
N ALA A 229 -13.72 -14.50 23.27
CA ALA A 229 -15.12 -14.17 23.58
C ALA A 229 -16.07 -14.58 22.42
N VAL A 230 -15.70 -14.32 21.17
CA VAL A 230 -16.49 -14.75 20.00
C VAL A 230 -16.59 -16.27 19.92
N VAL A 231 -15.49 -16.99 20.18
CA VAL A 231 -15.49 -18.46 20.21
C VAL A 231 -16.40 -19.00 21.31
N TYR A 232 -16.39 -18.40 22.50
CA TYR A 232 -17.24 -18.81 23.62
C TYR A 232 -18.74 -18.58 23.35
N LEU A 233 -19.09 -17.46 22.70
CA LEU A 233 -20.48 -17.04 22.47
C LEU A 233 -21.18 -17.76 21.30
N ILE A 234 -20.47 -18.56 20.50
CA ILE A 234 -21.05 -19.30 19.37
C ILE A 234 -20.88 -20.81 19.59
N PRO A 235 -21.77 -21.46 20.37
CA PRO A 235 -21.71 -22.91 20.63
C PRO A 235 -21.87 -23.71 19.33
N GLY A 236 -21.01 -24.69 19.10
CA GLY A 236 -21.08 -25.59 17.93
C GLY A 236 -20.34 -25.11 16.67
N ALA A 237 -19.82 -23.88 16.63
CA ALA A 237 -19.09 -23.35 15.47
C ALA A 237 -17.59 -23.71 15.49
N TRP A 238 -17.31 -24.99 15.33
CA TRP A 238 -15.93 -25.49 15.17
C TRP A 238 -15.48 -25.78 13.74
N SER A 239 -16.28 -25.48 12.72
CA SER A 239 -15.84 -25.64 11.32
C SER A 239 -15.99 -24.34 10.52
N ALA A 240 -14.85 -23.87 10.00
CA ALA A 240 -14.65 -22.74 9.08
C ALA A 240 -14.96 -21.30 9.57
N GLY A 241 -16.11 -21.02 10.19
CA GLY A 241 -16.54 -19.65 10.47
C GLY A 241 -15.65 -18.87 11.45
N SER A 242 -15.31 -19.47 12.60
CA SER A 242 -14.46 -18.87 13.64
C SER A 242 -13.01 -18.65 13.18
N PHE A 243 -12.48 -19.56 12.36
CA PHE A 243 -11.15 -19.43 11.76
C PHE A 243 -11.09 -18.29 10.73
N VAL A 244 -12.12 -18.15 9.89
CA VAL A 244 -12.24 -17.03 8.94
C VAL A 244 -12.34 -15.71 9.71
N PHE A 245 -13.16 -15.63 10.76
CA PHE A 245 -13.23 -14.45 11.62
C PHE A 245 -11.88 -14.09 12.24
N ALA A 246 -11.13 -15.07 12.78
CA ALA A 246 -9.82 -14.83 13.37
C ALA A 246 -8.80 -14.29 12.35
N ILE A 247 -8.77 -14.85 11.13
CA ILE A 247 -7.92 -14.36 10.04
C ILE A 247 -8.31 -12.95 9.62
N LEU A 248 -9.60 -12.69 9.43
CA LEU A 248 -10.10 -11.37 9.03
C LEU A 248 -9.76 -10.31 10.08
N PHE A 249 -9.88 -10.66 11.36
CA PHE A 249 -9.57 -9.75 12.46
C PHE A 249 -8.07 -9.47 12.59
N ALA A 250 -7.23 -10.51 12.50
CA ALA A 250 -5.76 -10.37 12.48
C ALA A 250 -5.29 -9.54 11.28
N TRP A 251 -5.88 -9.75 10.11
CA TRP A 251 -5.59 -8.98 8.90
C TRP A 251 -6.03 -7.52 9.03
N ALA A 252 -7.25 -7.27 9.55
CA ALA A 252 -7.74 -5.91 9.79
C ALA A 252 -6.81 -5.13 10.72
N ALA A 253 -6.35 -5.75 11.80
CA ALA A 253 -5.48 -5.09 12.76
C ALA A 253 -4.10 -4.75 12.15
N LYS A 254 -3.54 -5.65 11.34
CA LYS A 254 -2.30 -5.38 10.57
C LYS A 254 -2.47 -4.19 9.62
N VAL A 255 -3.50 -4.21 8.79
CA VAL A 255 -3.65 -3.27 7.66
C VAL A 255 -4.15 -1.90 8.12
N ALA A 256 -4.92 -1.85 9.21
CA ALA A 256 -5.46 -0.61 9.74
C ALA A 256 -4.46 0.19 10.60
N LEU A 257 -3.64 -0.49 11.40
CA LEU A 257 -2.79 0.17 12.40
C LEU A 257 -1.32 0.13 12.00
N ILE A 258 -0.81 -1.05 11.65
CA ILE A 258 0.63 -1.26 11.48
C ILE A 258 1.12 -0.63 10.18
N GLU A 259 0.40 -0.84 9.08
CA GLU A 259 0.79 -0.26 7.79
C GLU A 259 0.83 1.28 7.82
N PRO A 260 -0.21 2.00 8.30
CA PRO A 260 -0.15 3.46 8.37
C PRO A 260 0.89 3.96 9.37
N PHE A 261 1.14 3.23 10.46
CA PHE A 261 2.21 3.55 11.39
C PHE A 261 3.58 3.47 10.71
N ALA A 262 3.84 2.39 9.96
CA ALA A 262 5.09 2.21 9.23
C ALA A 262 5.29 3.32 8.19
N ILE A 263 4.24 3.66 7.43
CA ILE A 263 4.25 4.78 6.47
C ILE A 263 4.54 6.10 7.19
N ALA A 264 3.85 6.39 8.29
CA ALA A 264 4.07 7.61 9.07
C ALA A 264 5.54 7.74 9.54
N CYS A 265 6.13 6.65 10.03
CA CYS A 265 7.54 6.62 10.45
C CYS A 265 8.49 6.80 9.26
N LEU A 266 8.21 6.12 8.14
CA LEU A 266 8.97 6.24 6.91
C LEU A 266 8.99 7.69 6.41
N LEU A 267 7.82 8.33 6.31
CA LEU A 267 7.71 9.70 5.81
C LEU A 267 8.45 10.70 6.71
N GLN A 268 8.34 10.56 8.03
CA GLN A 268 9.10 11.38 8.98
C GLN A 268 10.61 11.20 8.82
N ALA A 269 11.08 9.95 8.71
CA ALA A 269 12.49 9.65 8.51
C ALA A 269 12.99 10.22 7.17
N TYR A 270 12.24 10.01 6.10
CA TYR A 270 12.60 10.47 4.76
C TYR A 270 12.60 12.00 4.67
N PHE A 271 11.56 12.69 5.14
CA PHE A 271 11.50 14.16 5.12
C PHE A 271 12.61 14.80 5.95
N LYS A 272 12.94 14.22 7.11
CA LYS A 272 14.05 14.70 7.94
C LYS A 272 15.40 14.51 7.25
N VAL A 273 15.62 13.34 6.64
CA VAL A 273 16.92 13.03 6.00
C VAL A 273 17.10 13.84 4.71
N THR A 274 16.02 14.12 3.98
CA THR A 274 16.07 14.83 2.69
C THR A 274 15.84 16.34 2.79
N GLU A 275 15.68 16.87 4.00
CA GLU A 275 15.44 18.30 4.23
C GLU A 275 16.56 19.15 3.63
N GLY A 276 16.19 20.11 2.77
CA GLY A 276 17.12 21.01 2.09
C GLY A 276 18.03 20.35 1.04
N GLN A 277 17.88 19.06 0.75
CA GLN A 277 18.69 18.38 -0.24
C GLN A 277 18.11 18.51 -1.66
N THR A 278 19.00 18.60 -2.64
CA THR A 278 18.67 18.42 -4.06
C THR A 278 19.21 17.08 -4.59
N PRO A 279 18.65 16.54 -5.68
CA PRO A 279 19.19 15.36 -6.33
C PRO A 279 20.67 15.54 -6.71
N ASN A 280 21.55 14.66 -6.23
CA ASN A 280 22.98 14.71 -6.54
C ASN A 280 23.23 14.26 -8.00
N PRO A 281 23.93 15.06 -8.84
CA PRO A 281 24.21 14.71 -10.23
C PRO A 281 24.96 13.40 -10.42
N GLU A 282 25.88 13.03 -9.52
CA GLU A 282 26.57 11.74 -9.59
C GLU A 282 25.61 10.57 -9.36
N TRP A 283 24.63 10.74 -8.46
CA TRP A 283 23.62 9.72 -8.23
C TRP A 283 22.63 9.62 -9.38
N VAL A 284 22.28 10.74 -10.01
CA VAL A 284 21.53 10.75 -11.27
C VAL A 284 22.27 9.91 -12.32
N ALA A 285 23.56 10.18 -12.55
CA ALA A 285 24.37 9.46 -13.54
C ALA A 285 24.49 7.96 -13.22
N LYS A 286 24.71 7.61 -11.95
CA LYS A 286 24.74 6.21 -11.50
C LYS A 286 23.42 5.49 -11.79
N LEU A 287 22.29 6.09 -11.44
CA LEU A 287 20.97 5.50 -11.66
C LEU A 287 20.62 5.39 -13.15
N ASP A 288 21.01 6.38 -13.95
CA ASP A 288 20.80 6.38 -15.40
C ASP A 288 21.60 5.27 -16.08
N SER A 289 22.88 5.11 -15.70
CA SER A 289 23.72 4.00 -16.18
C SER A 289 23.22 2.62 -15.74
N ALA A 290 22.63 2.53 -14.55
CA ALA A 290 22.19 1.26 -13.97
C ALA A 290 20.79 0.84 -14.43
N SER A 291 19.97 1.77 -14.92
CA SER A 291 18.59 1.48 -15.27
C SER A 291 18.04 2.35 -16.41
N ALA A 292 17.78 1.72 -17.55
CA ALA A 292 17.01 2.34 -18.64
C ALA A 292 15.60 2.79 -18.20
N LYS A 293 15.04 2.21 -17.14
CA LYS A 293 13.73 2.62 -16.59
C LYS A 293 13.84 3.96 -15.84
N PHE A 294 15.01 4.26 -15.27
CA PHE A 294 15.29 5.57 -14.68
C PHE A 294 15.42 6.63 -15.77
N GLY A 295 16.14 6.34 -16.87
CA GLY A 295 16.18 7.21 -18.04
C GLY A 295 14.78 7.54 -18.60
N LYS A 296 13.89 6.53 -18.66
CA LYS A 296 12.47 6.74 -19.04
C LYS A 296 11.69 7.67 -18.11
N LEU A 297 12.02 7.73 -16.82
CA LEU A 297 11.42 8.73 -15.92
C LEU A 297 11.84 10.14 -16.33
N ALA A 298 13.10 10.35 -16.70
CA ALA A 298 13.61 11.63 -17.18
C ALA A 298 12.99 12.04 -18.52
N GLU A 299 12.86 11.12 -19.47
CA GLU A 299 12.18 11.36 -20.76
C GLU A 299 10.72 11.79 -20.57
N LYS A 300 9.99 11.10 -19.67
CA LYS A 300 8.61 11.46 -19.33
C LYS A 300 8.52 12.80 -18.61
N ALA A 301 9.44 13.09 -17.70
CA ALA A 301 9.52 14.38 -17.03
C ALA A 301 9.73 15.52 -18.04
N ALA A 302 10.64 15.36 -19.01
CA ALA A 302 10.90 16.37 -20.04
C ALA A 302 9.72 16.56 -21.00
N SER A 303 9.07 15.47 -21.43
CA SER A 303 7.92 15.54 -22.35
C SER A 303 6.63 16.04 -21.69
N TRP A 304 6.50 15.94 -20.37
CA TRP A 304 5.35 16.44 -19.61
C TRP A 304 5.15 17.94 -19.80
N ALA A 305 6.24 18.72 -19.76
CA ALA A 305 6.22 20.17 -20.00
C ALA A 305 5.78 20.54 -21.43
N GLY A 306 5.92 19.64 -22.40
CA GLY A 306 5.52 19.86 -23.79
C GLY A 306 4.07 19.49 -24.12
N GLY A 307 3.40 18.69 -23.29
CA GLY A 307 2.10 18.08 -23.56
C GLY A 307 0.89 18.85 -23.03
N ASP A 308 0.94 19.30 -21.77
CA ASP A 308 -0.23 19.92 -21.10
C ASP A 308 -0.25 21.45 -21.18
N GLY A 309 0.91 22.10 -21.40
CA GLY A 309 0.99 23.54 -21.66
C GLY A 309 0.29 23.99 -22.96
N LYS A 310 0.03 23.06 -23.90
CA LYS A 310 -0.74 23.35 -25.12
C LYS A 310 -2.26 23.26 -24.94
N LYS A 311 -2.76 22.55 -23.91
CA LYS A 311 -4.21 22.47 -23.66
C LYS A 311 -4.75 23.66 -22.86
N ALA A 312 -3.90 24.37 -22.11
CA ALA A 312 -4.28 25.58 -21.38
C ALA A 312 -4.24 26.87 -22.24
N LYS A 313 -3.86 26.78 -23.51
CA LYS A 313 -3.68 27.94 -24.41
C LYS A 313 -4.43 27.81 -25.72
N ALA A 314 -5.62 27.21 -25.70
CA ALA A 314 -6.60 27.46 -26.76
C ALA A 314 -7.25 28.83 -26.47
N PRO A 315 -7.07 29.86 -27.34
CA PRO A 315 -7.75 31.12 -27.14
C PRO A 315 -9.26 30.91 -27.31
N SER A 316 -10.04 31.44 -26.37
CA SER A 316 -11.48 31.65 -26.54
C SER A 316 -11.69 32.48 -27.81
N ALA A 317 -12.26 31.85 -28.84
CA ALA A 317 -12.88 32.52 -29.98
C ALA A 317 -14.39 32.38 -29.85
#